data_AF-A0A2K1K656-F1
#
_entry.id   AF-A0A2K1K656-F1
#
_cell.length_a   1.000
_cell.length_b   1.000
_cell.length_c   1.000
_cell.angle_alpha   90.00
_cell.angle_beta   90.00
_cell.angle_gamma   90.00
#
_symmetry.space_group_name_H-M   'P 1'
#
loop_
_entity.id
_entity.type
_entity.pdbx_description
1 polymer ?
#
loop_
_entity_poly.entity_id
_entity_poly.type
_entity_poly.pdbx_seq_one_letter_code
_entity_poly.pdbx_strand_id
1 'polypeptide(L)'
;MDNRITTFLVLNNVLRAFYETPLSNVRVVMFDQKPYKGIGKVNGLSFSINKGYPIRPSLTNIFKEISNEIRSFNIPLHGDLTKWCNASIFDKEINTSKNIILKAPHPSSFSANKGFFSCNHFTIINNLLDTLIDWNL
;
A
#
# COMPACT_ATOMS: atom_id res chain seq x y z
N MET A 1 14.94 -30.50 -19.95
CA MET A 1 15.31 -29.29 -20.72
C MET A 1 14.26 -28.24 -20.39
N ASP A 2 14.53 -27.43 -19.37
CA ASP A 2 13.55 -26.55 -18.72
C ASP A 2 13.87 -25.09 -19.08
N ASN A 3 13.36 -24.66 -20.22
CA ASN A 3 13.45 -23.28 -20.70
C ASN A 3 12.06 -22.63 -20.60
N ARG A 4 11.71 -22.11 -19.42
CA ARG A 4 10.60 -21.16 -19.28
C ARG A 4 11.01 -20.01 -18.38
N ILE A 5 11.88 -19.13 -18.89
CA ILE A 5 12.01 -17.77 -18.36
C ILE A 5 10.66 -17.09 -18.55
N THR A 6 9.92 -16.89 -17.47
CA THR A 6 8.72 -16.05 -17.44
C THR A 6 9.04 -14.79 -16.66
N THR A 7 9.66 -13.82 -17.31
CA THR A 7 9.84 -12.46 -16.81
C THR A 7 8.61 -11.63 -17.19
N PHE A 8 7.77 -11.27 -16.21
CA PHE A 8 6.75 -10.22 -16.39
C PHE A 8 6.65 -9.35 -15.13
N LEU A 9 7.68 -8.56 -14.90
CA LEU A 9 7.59 -7.25 -14.29
C LEU A 9 8.12 -6.30 -15.36
N VAL A 10 7.30 -5.36 -15.82
CA VAL A 10 7.83 -4.23 -16.60
C VAL A 10 8.86 -3.57 -15.69
N LEU A 11 10.16 -3.71 -16.00
CA LEU A 11 11.27 -3.27 -15.14
C LEU A 11 11.09 -1.81 -14.67
N ASN A 12 10.43 -0.98 -15.49
CA ASN A 12 10.19 0.43 -15.23
C ASN A 12 9.37 0.70 -13.96
N ASN A 13 8.54 -0.23 -13.50
CA ASN A 13 7.67 0.01 -12.35
C ASN A 13 8.20 -0.58 -11.03
N VAL A 14 9.26 -1.37 -11.04
CA VAL A 14 9.81 -2.01 -9.83
C VAL A 14 10.30 -0.98 -8.82
N LEU A 15 10.81 0.16 -9.30
CA LEU A 15 11.32 1.25 -8.47
C LEU A 15 10.39 2.47 -8.47
N ARG A 16 9.15 2.33 -8.95
CA ARG A 16 8.23 3.47 -9.12
C ARG A 16 8.05 4.27 -7.83
N ALA A 17 7.94 3.61 -6.69
CA ALA A 17 7.82 4.28 -5.40
C ALA A 17 8.98 5.28 -5.14
N PHE A 18 10.21 4.93 -5.53
CA PHE A 18 11.40 5.80 -5.39
C PHE A 18 11.42 6.97 -6.36
N TYR A 19 10.72 6.88 -7.50
CA TYR A 19 10.56 7.99 -8.45
C TYR A 19 9.43 8.93 -8.05
N GLU A 20 8.35 8.39 -7.50
CA GLU A 20 7.18 9.18 -7.08
C GLU A 20 7.42 9.90 -5.74
N THR A 21 8.26 9.34 -4.86
CA THR A 21 8.55 9.93 -3.55
C THR A 21 10.06 9.96 -3.28
N PRO A 22 10.68 11.16 -3.25
CA PRO A 22 12.04 11.32 -2.73
C PRO A 22 12.11 10.81 -1.29
N LEU A 23 13.20 10.10 -0.96
CA LEU A 23 13.39 9.48 0.36
C LEU A 23 13.24 10.47 1.53
N SER A 24 13.68 11.73 1.33
CA SER A 24 13.59 12.80 2.34
C SER A 24 12.15 13.17 2.73
N ASN A 25 11.17 12.84 1.88
CA ASN A 25 9.79 13.25 2.09
C ASN A 25 8.99 12.15 2.79
N VAL A 26 9.57 10.97 3.01
CA VAL A 26 8.79 9.82 3.41
C VAL A 26 8.32 9.91 4.85
N ARG A 27 7.05 9.54 5.03
CA ARG A 27 6.41 9.45 6.34
C ARG A 27 5.96 8.04 6.73
N VAL A 28 5.56 7.20 5.76
CA VAL A 28 5.05 5.84 6.01
C VAL A 28 5.70 4.85 5.05
N VAL A 29 5.74 3.57 5.38
CA VAL A 29 6.13 2.48 4.48
C VAL A 29 5.09 1.37 4.59
N MET A 30 4.52 0.92 3.47
CA MET A 30 3.58 -0.22 3.44
C MET A 30 4.20 -1.40 2.70
N PHE A 31 4.32 -2.52 3.42
CA PHE A 31 4.86 -3.77 2.89
C PHE A 31 3.77 -4.70 2.36
N ASP A 32 3.98 -5.21 1.15
CA ASP A 32 3.21 -6.33 0.60
C ASP A 32 4.12 -7.57 0.55
N GLN A 33 3.62 -8.72 0.99
CA GLN A 33 4.39 -9.95 1.07
C GLN A 33 4.63 -10.62 -0.29
N LYS A 34 3.81 -10.35 -1.33
CA LYS A 34 3.99 -10.98 -2.66
C LYS A 34 3.65 -10.02 -3.81
N PRO A 35 4.58 -9.76 -4.75
CA PRO A 35 4.28 -8.98 -5.93
C PRO A 35 3.19 -9.65 -6.76
N TYR A 36 2.17 -8.87 -7.10
CA TYR A 36 1.04 -9.36 -7.86
C TYR A 36 1.43 -9.74 -9.30
N LYS A 37 0.79 -10.79 -9.83
CA LYS A 37 0.94 -11.22 -11.22
C LYS A 37 -0.12 -10.57 -12.12
N GLY A 38 0.22 -10.33 -13.39
CA GLY A 38 -0.68 -9.85 -14.44
C GLY A 38 -0.12 -8.63 -15.20
N ILE A 39 0.11 -8.78 -16.51
CA ILE A 39 0.62 -7.72 -17.39
C ILE A 39 -0.34 -6.53 -17.38
N GLY A 40 0.18 -5.31 -17.23
CA GLY A 40 -0.59 -4.06 -17.27
C GLY A 40 -1.49 -3.79 -16.04
N LYS A 41 -1.79 -4.79 -15.22
CA LYS A 41 -2.65 -4.65 -14.03
C LYS A 41 -1.94 -3.98 -12.86
N VAL A 42 -0.65 -4.27 -12.69
CA VAL A 42 0.16 -3.81 -11.56
C VAL A 42 0.97 -2.59 -11.95
N ASN A 43 0.97 -1.58 -11.09
CA ASN A 43 1.58 -0.28 -11.38
C ASN A 43 2.87 -0.02 -10.59
N GLY A 44 3.40 -1.04 -9.89
CA GLY A 44 4.65 -0.94 -9.13
C GLY A 44 4.52 -0.51 -7.66
N LEU A 45 3.31 -0.16 -7.20
CA LEU A 45 3.07 0.22 -5.81
C LEU A 45 2.41 -0.94 -5.03
N SER A 46 2.81 -1.14 -3.77
CA SER A 46 2.21 -2.14 -2.86
C SER A 46 0.69 -2.05 -2.86
N PHE A 47 -0.01 -3.18 -2.94
CA PHE A 47 -1.48 -3.28 -3.03
C PHE A 47 -2.16 -2.62 -4.25
N SER A 48 -1.47 -1.73 -4.97
CA SER A 48 -2.06 -0.90 -6.00
C SER A 48 -2.20 -1.62 -7.35
N ILE A 49 -3.22 -1.20 -8.09
CA ILE A 49 -3.50 -1.64 -9.46
C ILE A 49 -3.82 -0.42 -10.33
N ASN A 50 -3.54 -0.50 -11.63
CA ASN A 50 -3.94 0.54 -12.57
C ASN A 50 -5.47 0.72 -12.59
N LYS A 51 -5.92 1.95 -12.85
CA LYS A 51 -7.34 2.25 -13.08
C LYS A 51 -7.89 1.40 -14.23
N GLY A 52 -9.18 1.08 -14.18
CA GLY A 52 -9.84 0.20 -15.16
C GLY A 52 -9.70 -1.30 -14.87
N TYR A 53 -8.87 -1.71 -13.90
CA TYR A 53 -8.83 -3.10 -13.44
C TYR A 53 -9.64 -3.30 -12.15
N PRO A 54 -10.23 -4.51 -11.94
CA PRO A 54 -10.97 -4.82 -10.73
C PRO A 54 -10.12 -4.72 -9.46
N ILE A 55 -10.66 -4.01 -8.46
CA ILE A 55 -10.08 -3.90 -7.10
C ILE A 55 -9.92 -5.30 -6.51
N ARG A 56 -8.74 -5.57 -5.93
CA ARG A 56 -8.42 -6.89 -5.37
C ARG A 56 -8.98 -7.02 -3.94
N PRO A 57 -9.27 -8.25 -3.46
CA PRO A 57 -9.81 -8.46 -2.12
C PRO A 57 -8.97 -7.84 -0.99
N SER A 58 -7.63 -7.93 -1.06
CA SER A 58 -6.75 -7.30 -0.07
C SER A 58 -6.94 -5.78 -0.04
N LEU A 59 -6.97 -5.12 -1.20
CA LEU A 59 -7.17 -3.68 -1.28
C LEU A 59 -8.59 -3.27 -0.88
N THR A 60 -9.60 -4.08 -1.21
CA THR A 60 -10.96 -3.88 -0.70
C THR A 60 -11.01 -3.91 0.82
N ASN A 61 -10.28 -4.82 1.46
CA ASN A 61 -10.24 -4.89 2.93
C ASN A 61 -9.45 -3.72 3.53
N ILE A 62 -8.37 -3.27 2.89
CA ILE A 62 -7.68 -2.02 3.26
C ILE A 62 -8.67 -0.85 3.25
N PHE A 63 -9.44 -0.66 2.16
CA PHE A 63 -10.43 0.42 2.08
C PHE A 63 -11.53 0.30 3.13
N LYS A 64 -11.97 -0.92 3.46
CA LYS A 64 -12.95 -1.13 4.55
C LYS A 64 -12.37 -0.72 5.89
N GLU A 65 -11.12 -1.05 6.18
CA GLU A 65 -10.48 -0.66 7.44
C GLU A 65 -10.33 0.87 7.52
N ILE A 66 -9.85 1.52 6.47
CA ILE A 66 -9.78 3.00 6.43
C ILE A 66 -11.17 3.61 6.64
N SER A 67 -12.21 3.06 6.01
CA SER A 67 -13.59 3.54 6.15
C SER A 67 -14.15 3.38 7.57
N ASN A 68 -13.69 2.36 8.31
CA ASN A 68 -14.09 2.16 9.71
C ASN A 68 -13.36 3.14 10.64
N GLU A 69 -12.12 3.48 10.32
CA GLU A 69 -11.28 4.37 11.12
C GLU A 69 -11.53 5.86 10.84
N ILE A 70 -11.74 6.22 9.58
CA ILE A 70 -11.75 7.60 9.08
C ILE A 70 -13.12 7.88 8.47
N ARG A 71 -13.98 8.56 9.23
CA ARG A 71 -15.36 8.88 8.83
C ARG A 71 -15.46 9.64 7.50
N SER A 72 -14.47 10.46 7.15
CA SER A 72 -14.45 11.24 5.91
C SER A 72 -13.95 10.45 4.69
N PHE A 73 -13.52 9.20 4.87
CA PHE A 73 -13.00 8.38 3.78
C PHE A 73 -14.13 7.81 2.93
N ASN A 74 -14.07 8.06 1.62
CA ASN A 74 -14.98 7.47 0.65
C ASN A 74 -14.28 6.31 -0.07
N ILE A 75 -14.90 5.12 -0.09
CA ILE A 75 -14.35 3.95 -0.76
C ILE A 75 -14.20 4.24 -2.27
N PRO A 76 -12.98 4.25 -2.81
CA PRO A 76 -12.74 4.58 -4.21
C PRO A 76 -13.23 3.50 -5.17
N LEU A 77 -13.61 3.91 -6.38
CA LEU A 77 -14.01 2.99 -7.45
C LEU A 77 -12.82 2.38 -8.23
N HIS A 78 -11.59 2.71 -7.84
CA HIS A 78 -10.36 2.20 -8.44
C HIS A 78 -9.32 1.82 -7.39
N GLY A 79 -8.34 1.00 -7.78
CA GLY A 79 -7.24 0.57 -6.91
C GLY A 79 -5.91 1.28 -7.14
N ASP A 80 -5.89 2.40 -7.86
CA ASP A 80 -4.68 3.18 -8.10
C ASP A 80 -4.35 4.07 -6.90
N LEU A 81 -3.24 3.77 -6.23
CA LEU A 81 -2.79 4.40 -4.98
C LEU A 81 -1.70 5.46 -5.22
N THR A 82 -1.48 5.86 -6.48
CA THR A 82 -0.44 6.85 -6.83
C THR A 82 -0.54 8.14 -6.00
N LYS A 83 -1.75 8.58 -5.67
CA LYS A 83 -1.98 9.77 -4.82
C LYS A 83 -1.35 9.63 -3.43
N TRP A 84 -1.33 8.43 -2.85
CA TRP A 84 -0.69 8.18 -1.55
C TRP A 84 0.85 8.27 -1.63
N CYS A 85 1.47 7.99 -2.78
CA CYS A 85 2.90 8.24 -2.98
C CYS A 85 3.20 9.74 -3.02
N ASN A 86 2.34 10.54 -3.67
CA ASN A 86 2.49 12.00 -3.63
C ASN A 86 2.31 12.56 -2.20
N ALA A 87 1.52 11.86 -1.36
CA ALA A 87 1.38 12.11 0.07
C ALA A 87 2.51 11.50 0.92
N SER A 88 3.58 11.02 0.30
CA SER A 88 4.90 10.73 0.87
C SER A 88 5.05 9.46 1.72
N ILE A 89 5.41 8.35 1.07
CA ILE A 89 5.60 7.00 1.63
C ILE A 89 6.90 6.37 1.01
N PHE A 90 7.81 5.78 1.82
CA PHE A 90 9.18 5.15 1.59
C PHE A 90 10.57 5.73 2.02
N ASP A 91 11.11 5.30 3.19
CA ASP A 91 12.48 5.62 3.66
C ASP A 91 13.44 4.45 3.33
N LYS A 92 14.71 4.79 3.11
CA LYS A 92 15.82 3.94 2.66
C LYS A 92 16.47 3.16 3.81
N GLU A 93 16.25 3.54 5.06
CA GLU A 93 16.81 2.85 6.24
C GLU A 93 15.76 2.56 7.31
N ILE A 94 15.18 1.36 7.27
CA ILE A 94 14.30 0.88 8.33
C ILE A 94 15.16 0.35 9.48
N ASN A 95 15.54 1.26 10.37
CA ASN A 95 16.10 0.92 11.67
C ASN A 95 14.99 1.01 12.73
N THR A 96 14.80 -0.06 13.51
CA THR A 96 13.78 -0.14 14.57
C THR A 96 14.01 0.83 15.73
N SER A 97 15.20 1.42 15.85
CA SER A 97 15.51 2.45 16.85
C SER A 97 15.07 3.86 16.45
N LYS A 98 14.74 4.09 15.18
CA LYS A 98 14.33 5.41 14.65
C LYS A 98 12.94 5.41 14.02
N ASN A 99 12.36 4.24 13.73
CA ASN A 99 11.09 4.08 13.04
C ASN A 99 10.08 3.32 13.89
N ILE A 100 8.80 3.74 13.82
CA ILE A 100 7.70 3.05 14.46
C ILE A 100 7.21 1.93 13.55
N ILE A 101 7.13 0.71 14.07
CA ILE A 101 6.67 -0.46 13.32
C ILE A 101 5.30 -0.88 13.82
N LEU A 102 4.29 -0.70 12.97
CA LEU A 102 2.94 -1.23 13.19
C LEU A 102 2.83 -2.61 12.54
N LYS A 103 2.32 -3.60 13.27
CA LYS A 103 2.13 -4.97 12.77
C LYS A 103 0.65 -5.35 12.87
N ALA A 104 0.16 -6.00 11.82
CA ALA A 104 -1.16 -6.61 11.78
C ALA A 104 -1.12 -7.84 10.86
N PRO A 105 -2.06 -8.78 11.00
CA PRO A 105 -2.33 -9.80 9.99
C PRO A 105 -2.53 -9.19 8.60
N HIS A 106 -2.23 -9.96 7.56
CA HIS A 106 -2.34 -9.48 6.19
C HIS A 106 -3.81 -9.15 5.82
N PRO A 107 -4.09 -8.14 4.98
CA PRO A 107 -5.45 -7.74 4.59
C PRO A 107 -6.19 -8.74 3.69
N SER A 108 -5.56 -9.82 3.25
CA SER A 108 -6.24 -10.83 2.42
C SER A 108 -7.46 -11.44 3.13
N SER A 109 -8.44 -11.91 2.35
CA SER A 109 -9.65 -12.55 2.87
C SER A 109 -9.38 -13.71 3.86
N PHE A 110 -8.25 -14.41 3.72
CA PHE A 110 -7.87 -15.52 4.60
C PHE A 110 -7.41 -15.10 6.01
N SER A 111 -7.06 -13.82 6.20
CA SER A 111 -6.41 -13.32 7.42
C SER A 111 -6.97 -12.01 7.95
N ALA A 112 -7.79 -11.29 7.18
CA ALA A 112 -8.25 -9.95 7.57
C ALA A 112 -9.00 -9.96 8.91
N ASN A 113 -9.93 -10.90 9.09
CA ASN A 113 -10.68 -11.09 10.33
C ASN A 113 -9.85 -11.59 11.51
N LYS A 114 -8.57 -11.94 11.31
CA LYS A 114 -7.67 -12.42 12.37
C LYS A 114 -6.95 -11.28 13.09
N GLY A 115 -7.29 -10.02 12.77
CA GLY A 115 -6.74 -8.82 13.41
C GLY A 115 -6.20 -7.75 12.45
N PHE A 116 -6.39 -7.89 11.13
CA PHE A 116 -6.20 -6.74 10.23
C PHE A 116 -7.31 -5.72 10.43
N PHE A 117 -8.56 -6.21 10.48
CA PHE A 117 -9.66 -5.33 10.86
C PHE A 117 -9.54 -4.94 12.34
N SER A 118 -9.84 -3.68 12.63
CA SER A 118 -9.65 -3.04 13.93
C SER A 118 -8.18 -2.88 14.35
N CYS A 119 -7.25 -2.88 13.39
CA CYS A 119 -5.83 -2.63 13.66
C CYS A 119 -5.57 -1.16 14.03
N ASN A 120 -6.46 -0.25 13.62
CA ASN A 120 -6.37 1.19 13.86
C ASN A 120 -5.11 1.85 13.27
N HIS A 121 -4.46 1.22 12.29
CA HIS A 121 -3.16 1.68 11.79
C HIS A 121 -3.25 3.06 11.15
N PHE A 122 -4.31 3.37 10.39
CA PHE A 122 -4.41 4.64 9.67
C PHE A 122 -4.60 5.83 10.62
N THR A 123 -5.35 5.61 11.70
CA THR A 123 -5.54 6.57 12.80
C THR A 123 -4.26 6.73 13.61
N ILE A 124 -3.61 5.61 13.98
CA ILE A 124 -2.33 5.64 14.71
C ILE A 124 -1.27 6.39 13.90
N ILE A 125 -1.14 6.11 12.61
CA ILE A 125 -0.21 6.80 11.71
C ILE A 125 -0.46 8.31 11.75
N ASN A 126 -1.71 8.75 11.56
CA ASN A 126 -2.03 10.17 11.57
C ASN A 126 -1.75 10.85 12.93
N ASN A 127 -1.91 10.14 14.05
CA ASN A 127 -1.57 10.66 15.38
C ASN A 127 -0.06 10.74 15.64
N LEU A 128 0.77 10.02 14.87
CA LEU A 128 2.23 10.00 15.00
C LEU A 128 2.93 11.03 14.10
N LEU A 129 2.21 11.62 13.14
CA LEU A 129 2.77 12.55 12.16
C LEU A 129 2.39 13.99 12.50
N ASP A 130 3.34 14.92 12.34
CA ASP A 130 3.09 16.37 12.48
C ASP A 130 2.10 16.90 11.44
N THR A 131 2.06 16.25 10.27
CA THR A 131 1.13 16.55 9.19
C THR A 131 0.36 15.29 8.85
N LEU A 132 -0.96 15.39 8.91
CA LEU A 132 -1.87 14.28 8.62
C LEU A 132 -1.74 13.82 7.16
N ILE A 133 -1.95 12.52 6.94
CA ILE A 133 -2.16 11.94 5.61
C ILE A 133 -3.65 11.99 5.29
N ASP A 134 -4.01 12.60 4.15
CA ASP A 134 -5.32 12.44 3.55
C ASP A 134 -5.37 11.11 2.79
N TRP A 135 -6.11 10.16 3.36
CA TRP A 135 -6.25 8.82 2.80
C TRP A 135 -7.23 8.75 1.63
N ASN A 136 -7.99 9.80 1.32
CA ASN A 136 -8.90 9.80 0.17
C ASN A 136 -8.14 9.71 -1.16
N LEU A 137 -8.61 8.88 -2.10
CA LEU A 137 -8.07 8.79 -3.47
C LEU A 137 -8.79 9.75 -4.41
#